data_AF-A0A6J8DVG8-F1
#
_entry.id   AF-A0A6J8DVG8-F1
#
_cell.length_a   1.000
_cell.length_b   1.000
_cell.length_c   1.000
_cell.angle_alpha   90.00
_cell.angle_beta   90.00
_cell.angle_gamma   90.00
#
_symmetry.space_group_name_H-M   'P 1'
#
loop_
_entity.id
_entity.type
_entity.pdbx_description
1 polymer ?
#
loop_
_entity_poly.entity_id
_entity_poly.type
_entity_poly.pdbx_seq_one_letter_code
_entity_poly.pdbx_strand_id
1 'polypeptide(L)'
;MSILETQAIETSLLEDIKYRRDEKHHLGLFLFYKVIHQLIAIPIPEYLMTPARMTRQFHQRRFVGLGSSSEQRKHSFFVRTITKWNELPPSLLDIDDYEAFKTHLIAHRYPRRVKFDEMEMWLVVIFSFLSYSCNGSLVDQSTQSFVIAEYKGTDITDIKMEVDVMKGNYHALLLRVINNEHEIASLKSQTQQLEHELENTRRTFTCELQGLRDTTIQYEQELNEAINSWNTFNETIQDLSHSVSVLDNKYSLLEISGRHSNESGVYIYFLVGKSK
;
A
#
# COMPACT_ATOMS: atom_id res chain seq x y z
N MET A 1 -25.85 -22.78 10.92
CA MET A 1 -24.45 -22.40 11.19
C MET A 1 -23.99 -23.21 12.38
N SER A 2 -23.18 -24.25 12.14
CA SER A 2 -22.80 -25.23 13.17
C SER A 2 -21.64 -24.71 14.03
N ILE A 3 -21.49 -25.21 15.25
CA ILE A 3 -20.39 -24.83 16.18
C ILE A 3 -19.00 -25.03 15.52
N LEU A 4 -18.91 -25.97 14.58
CA LEU A 4 -17.68 -26.26 13.83
C LEU A 4 -17.34 -25.20 12.78
N GLU A 5 -18.35 -24.57 12.15
CA GLU A 5 -18.12 -23.47 11.19
C GLU A 5 -17.61 -22.22 11.91
N THR A 6 -18.14 -21.94 13.10
CA THR A 6 -17.70 -20.79 13.91
C THR A 6 -16.24 -20.95 14.37
N GLN A 7 -15.84 -22.15 14.77
CA GLN A 7 -14.46 -22.44 15.18
C GLN A 7 -13.46 -22.30 14.02
N ALA A 8 -13.82 -22.75 12.81
CA ALA A 8 -12.97 -22.64 11.63
C ALA A 8 -12.75 -21.17 11.20
N ILE A 9 -13.80 -20.35 11.29
CA ILE A 9 -13.73 -18.91 10.99
C ILE A 9 -12.85 -18.19 12.03
N GLU A 10 -12.98 -18.54 13.31
CA GLU A 10 -12.18 -17.95 14.38
C GLU A 10 -10.69 -18.28 14.23
N THR A 11 -10.34 -19.52 13.88
CA THR A 11 -8.94 -19.89 13.65
C THR A 11 -8.36 -19.20 12.41
N SER A 12 -9.12 -19.11 11.32
CA SER A 12 -8.70 -18.40 10.10
C SER A 12 -8.46 -16.90 10.36
N LEU A 13 -9.38 -16.22 11.06
CA LEU A 13 -9.21 -14.81 11.40
C LEU A 13 -8.01 -14.55 12.32
N LEU A 14 -7.77 -15.45 13.28
CA LEU A 14 -6.60 -15.35 14.17
C LEU A 14 -5.29 -15.54 13.41
N GLU A 15 -5.25 -16.43 12.42
CA GLU A 15 -4.10 -16.62 11.53
C GLU A 15 -3.84 -15.37 10.68
N ASP A 16 -4.87 -14.79 10.08
CA ASP A 16 -4.77 -13.55 9.29
C ASP A 16 -4.29 -12.35 10.12
N ILE A 17 -4.77 -12.23 11.36
CA ILE A 17 -4.34 -11.17 12.27
C ILE A 17 -2.87 -11.34 12.67
N LYS A 18 -2.42 -12.58 12.91
CA LYS A 18 -1.01 -12.88 13.18
C LYS A 18 -0.14 -12.57 11.97
N TYR A 19 -0.55 -13.01 10.78
CA TYR A 19 0.16 -12.75 9.53
C TYR A 19 0.36 -11.25 9.27
N ARG A 20 -0.72 -10.46 9.34
CA ARG A 20 -0.66 -8.99 9.17
C ARG A 20 0.19 -8.31 10.24
N ARG A 21 0.24 -8.85 11.46
CA ARG A 21 1.08 -8.34 12.55
C ARG A 21 2.56 -8.60 12.25
N ASP A 22 2.89 -9.77 11.75
CA ASP A 22 4.26 -10.17 11.40
C ASP A 22 4.79 -9.40 10.18
N GLU A 23 3.96 -9.18 9.16
CA GLU A 23 4.30 -8.35 8.01
C GLU A 23 4.67 -6.91 8.43
N LYS A 24 3.87 -6.29 9.30
CA LYS A 24 4.17 -4.98 9.88
C LYS A 24 5.48 -4.98 10.68
N HIS A 25 5.87 -6.11 11.25
CA HIS A 25 7.13 -6.25 11.98
C HIS A 25 8.34 -6.30 11.05
N HIS A 26 8.22 -6.99 9.91
CA HIS A 26 9.26 -7.05 8.90
C HIS A 26 9.48 -5.70 8.22
N LEU A 27 8.39 -4.99 7.86
CA LEU A 27 8.48 -3.66 7.25
C LEU A 27 9.29 -2.68 8.10
N GLY A 28 9.13 -2.72 9.42
CA GLY A 28 9.91 -1.89 10.32
C GLY A 28 11.40 -2.19 10.29
N LEU A 29 11.77 -3.48 10.29
CA LEU A 29 13.16 -3.93 10.21
C LEU A 29 13.79 -3.64 8.84
N PHE A 30 13.04 -3.79 7.75
CA PHE A 30 13.49 -3.42 6.41
C PHE A 30 13.79 -1.93 6.30
N LEU A 31 12.88 -1.08 6.80
CA LEU A 31 13.11 0.36 6.80
C LEU A 31 14.33 0.71 7.67
N PHE A 32 14.46 0.09 8.84
CA PHE A 32 15.58 0.35 9.74
C PHE A 32 16.92 -0.09 9.16
N TYR A 33 16.97 -1.24 8.47
CA TYR A 33 18.14 -1.66 7.70
C TYR A 33 18.55 -0.59 6.69
N LYS A 34 17.59 -0.07 5.92
CA LYS A 34 17.85 0.98 4.92
C LYS A 34 18.38 2.27 5.56
N VAL A 35 17.86 2.64 6.74
CA VAL A 35 18.33 3.82 7.48
C VAL A 35 19.77 3.63 7.96
N ILE A 36 20.11 2.48 8.55
CA ILE A 36 21.46 2.19 9.05
C ILE A 36 22.50 2.18 7.93
N HIS A 37 22.14 1.59 6.78
CA HIS A 37 23.01 1.49 5.61
C HIS A 37 22.92 2.72 4.69
N GLN A 38 22.25 3.81 5.14
CA GLN A 38 22.12 5.06 4.39
C GLN A 38 21.52 4.90 2.98
N LEU A 39 20.69 3.88 2.77
CA LEU A 39 19.98 3.62 1.50
C LEU A 39 18.76 4.56 1.33
N ILE A 40 18.35 5.25 2.40
CA ILE A 40 17.29 6.27 2.38
C ILE A 40 17.78 7.48 3.17
N ALA A 41 17.40 8.68 2.72
CA ALA A 41 17.70 9.97 3.36
C ALA A 41 16.85 10.26 4.62
N ILE A 42 16.79 9.32 5.57
CA ILE A 42 16.22 9.56 6.89
C ILE A 42 17.39 9.74 7.86
N PRO A 43 17.55 10.93 8.49
CA PRO A 43 18.65 11.15 9.42
C PRO A 43 18.49 10.25 10.64
N ILE A 44 19.59 9.60 11.05
CA ILE A 44 19.66 8.81 12.28
C ILE A 44 19.68 9.81 13.45
N PRO A 45 18.70 9.76 14.37
CA PRO A 45 18.69 10.68 15.51
C PRO A 45 19.94 10.51 16.39
N GLU A 46 20.49 11.61 16.89
CA GLU A 46 21.73 11.61 17.70
C GLU A 46 21.65 10.76 18.98
N TYR A 47 20.44 10.54 19.49
CA TYR A 47 20.22 9.69 20.67
C TYR A 47 20.40 8.19 20.38
N LEU A 48 20.50 7.77 19.11
CA LEU A 48 20.79 6.39 18.72
C LEU A 48 22.28 6.12 18.80
N MET A 49 22.72 5.72 19.98
CA MET A 49 24.11 5.37 20.24
C MET A 49 24.33 3.86 20.12
N THR A 50 25.46 3.48 19.52
CA THR A 50 26.01 2.13 19.66
C THR A 50 26.67 2.00 21.03
N PRO A 51 26.63 0.81 21.67
CA PRO A 51 27.21 0.63 23.00
C PRO A 51 28.73 0.82 22.95
N ALA A 52 29.26 1.73 23.77
CA ALA A 52 30.69 2.02 23.83
C ALA A 52 31.54 0.82 24.30
N ARG A 53 30.93 -0.12 25.05
CA ARG A 53 31.59 -1.33 25.53
C ARG A 53 30.88 -2.57 25.01
N MET A 54 31.60 -3.38 24.24
CA MET A 54 31.14 -4.70 23.85
C MET A 54 31.30 -5.68 25.01
N THR A 55 30.26 -6.46 25.29
CA THR A 55 30.37 -7.67 26.12
C THR A 55 30.34 -8.88 25.19
N ARG A 56 30.75 -10.05 25.70
CA ARG A 56 30.84 -11.30 24.93
C ARG A 56 29.50 -11.76 24.32
N GLN A 57 28.38 -11.19 24.75
CA GLN A 57 27.03 -11.52 24.29
C GLN A 57 26.44 -10.48 23.33
N PHE A 58 27.21 -9.45 22.92
CA PHE A 58 26.72 -8.38 22.06
C PHE A 58 27.41 -8.37 20.69
N HIS A 59 26.62 -8.20 19.62
CA HIS A 59 27.10 -7.97 18.26
C HIS A 59 27.42 -6.48 18.04
N GLN A 60 28.30 -6.17 17.09
CA GLN A 60 28.79 -4.80 16.82
C GLN A 60 27.66 -3.85 16.36
N ARG A 61 26.69 -4.38 15.61
CA ARG A 61 25.57 -3.61 15.04
C ARG A 61 24.38 -3.40 15.99
N ARG A 62 24.59 -3.55 17.31
CA ARG A 62 23.54 -3.39 18.34
C ARG A 62 23.39 -1.93 18.71
N PHE A 63 22.16 -1.47 18.98
CA PHE A 63 21.91 -0.14 19.53
C PHE A 63 21.62 -0.20 21.03
N VAL A 64 21.99 0.85 21.77
CA VAL A 64 21.62 0.98 23.18
C VAL A 64 20.10 1.07 23.28
N GLY A 65 19.51 0.23 24.14
CA GLY A 65 18.07 0.25 24.37
C GLY A 65 17.64 1.58 24.95
N LEU A 66 16.74 2.28 24.27
CA LEU A 66 16.19 3.54 24.75
C LEU A 66 15.17 3.27 25.85
N GLY A 67 15.52 3.60 27.09
CA GLY A 67 14.57 3.67 28.19
C GLY A 67 13.50 4.73 27.89
N SER A 68 12.23 4.34 27.99
CA SER A 68 11.10 5.22 27.66
C SER A 68 10.08 5.20 28.79
N SER A 69 9.98 6.29 29.55
CA SER A 69 8.96 6.45 30.60
C SER A 69 7.58 6.84 30.03
N SER A 70 7.53 7.58 28.91
CA SER A 70 6.28 8.02 28.29
C SER A 70 5.76 7.03 27.24
N GLU A 71 4.44 6.77 27.22
CA GLU A 71 3.80 5.91 26.20
C GLU A 71 4.05 6.38 24.76
N GLN A 72 4.04 7.69 24.52
CA GLN A 72 4.33 8.27 23.21
C GLN A 72 5.70 7.82 22.66
N ARG A 73 6.74 7.87 23.51
CA ARG A 73 8.09 7.42 23.14
C ARG A 73 8.17 5.90 23.02
N LYS A 74 7.43 5.12 23.84
CA LYS A 74 7.37 3.64 23.72
C LYS A 74 6.80 3.21 22.38
N HIS A 75 5.86 3.99 21.83
CA HIS A 75 5.25 3.71 20.53
C HIS A 75 6.00 4.29 19.33
N SER A 76 7.08 5.04 19.55
CA SER A 76 7.90 5.57 18.47
C SER A 76 8.56 4.46 17.63
N PHE A 77 8.76 4.73 16.35
CA PHE A 77 9.35 3.78 15.39
C PHE A 77 10.69 3.23 15.88
N PHE A 78 11.63 4.11 16.25
CA PHE A 78 12.99 3.70 16.62
C PHE A 78 13.02 2.83 17.87
N VAL A 79 12.30 3.20 18.94
CA VAL A 79 12.29 2.44 20.20
C VAL A 79 11.79 1.02 19.96
N ARG A 80 10.72 0.85 19.19
CA ARG A 80 10.14 -0.47 18.90
C ARG A 80 11.04 -1.31 17.99
N THR A 81 11.63 -0.69 16.99
CA THR A 81 12.43 -1.41 16.00
C THR A 81 13.81 -1.79 16.53
N ILE A 82 14.43 -0.96 17.38
CA ILE A 82 15.72 -1.26 18.01
C ILE A 82 15.66 -2.53 18.86
N THR A 83 14.60 -2.68 19.66
CA THR A 83 14.44 -3.89 20.47
C THR A 83 14.47 -5.14 19.60
N LYS A 84 13.73 -5.12 18.49
CA LYS A 84 13.67 -6.23 17.53
C LYS A 84 14.96 -6.43 16.75
N TRP A 85 15.60 -5.34 16.34
CA TRP A 85 16.88 -5.38 15.66
C TRP A 85 17.95 -6.04 16.53
N ASN A 86 17.96 -5.71 17.82
CA ASN A 86 18.87 -6.30 18.81
C ASN A 86 18.57 -7.76 19.15
N GLU A 87 17.39 -8.28 18.78
CA GLU A 87 17.01 -9.69 18.90
C GLU A 87 17.45 -10.52 17.68
N LEU A 88 17.92 -9.88 16.60
CA LEU A 88 18.33 -10.61 15.39
C LEU A 88 19.66 -11.35 15.61
N PRO A 89 19.82 -12.55 15.02
CA PRO A 89 21.10 -13.24 15.00
C PRO A 89 22.17 -12.40 14.29
N PRO A 90 23.44 -12.47 14.73
CA PRO A 90 24.54 -11.81 14.04
C PRO A 90 24.64 -12.17 12.56
N SER A 91 24.33 -13.43 12.21
CA SER A 91 24.34 -13.91 10.82
C SER A 91 23.40 -13.17 9.88
N LEU A 92 22.28 -12.62 10.38
CA LEU A 92 21.40 -11.76 9.58
C LEU A 92 21.94 -10.33 9.48
N LEU A 93 22.55 -9.85 10.55
CA LEU A 93 23.04 -8.48 10.64
C LEU A 93 24.29 -8.25 9.80
N ASP A 94 25.08 -9.28 9.55
CA ASP A 94 26.30 -9.23 8.74
C ASP A 94 26.02 -9.27 7.22
N ILE A 95 24.76 -9.36 6.80
CA ILE A 95 24.37 -9.32 5.38
C ILE A 95 24.37 -7.87 4.89
N ASP A 96 25.30 -7.52 4.01
CA ASP A 96 25.43 -6.17 3.44
C ASP A 96 24.54 -5.92 2.20
N ASP A 97 23.89 -6.96 1.65
CA ASP A 97 22.89 -6.83 0.59
C ASP A 97 21.45 -6.79 1.14
N TYR A 98 20.68 -5.78 0.72
CA TYR A 98 19.33 -5.55 1.22
C TYR A 98 18.34 -6.67 0.83
N GLU A 99 18.41 -7.19 -0.40
CA GLU A 99 17.48 -8.21 -0.88
C GLU A 99 17.80 -9.59 -0.26
N ALA A 100 19.08 -9.91 -0.07
CA ALA A 100 19.51 -11.07 0.69
C ALA A 100 19.06 -10.99 2.15
N PHE A 101 19.20 -9.82 2.80
CA PHE A 101 18.70 -9.59 4.16
C PHE A 101 17.19 -9.82 4.25
N LYS A 102 16.42 -9.25 3.31
CA LYS A 102 14.96 -9.40 3.25
C LYS A 102 14.55 -10.87 3.16
N THR A 103 15.18 -11.61 2.27
CA THR A 103 14.92 -13.04 2.05
C THR A 103 15.24 -13.86 3.31
N HIS A 104 16.39 -13.63 3.92
CA HIS A 104 16.80 -14.35 5.13
C HIS A 104 15.98 -13.96 6.37
N LEU A 105 15.56 -12.71 6.51
CA LEU A 105 14.72 -12.28 7.62
C LEU A 105 13.35 -12.98 7.59
N ILE A 106 12.75 -13.04 6.40
CA ILE A 106 11.50 -13.79 6.17
C ILE A 106 11.74 -15.27 6.51
N ALA A 107 12.80 -15.89 5.98
CA ALA A 107 13.11 -17.29 6.26
C ALA A 107 13.40 -17.59 7.74
N HIS A 108 13.99 -16.65 8.49
CA HIS A 108 14.37 -16.87 9.88
C HIS A 108 13.18 -16.88 10.86
N ARG A 109 12.17 -16.02 10.63
CA ARG A 109 10.97 -15.90 11.49
C ARG A 109 9.89 -16.91 11.14
N TYR A 110 9.92 -17.48 9.93
CA TYR A 110 9.15 -18.66 9.57
C TYR A 110 10.09 -19.88 9.61
N PRO A 111 10.31 -20.53 10.77
CA PRO A 111 10.72 -21.92 10.69
C PRO A 111 9.63 -22.58 9.84
N ARG A 112 9.98 -23.07 8.65
CA ARG A 112 9.06 -23.80 7.77
C ARG A 112 8.32 -24.78 8.68
N ARG A 113 7.05 -24.49 9.00
CA ARG A 113 6.16 -25.44 9.68
C ARG A 113 5.67 -26.44 8.64
N VAL A 114 6.62 -27.09 8.00
CA VAL A 114 6.53 -28.44 7.51
C VAL A 114 7.98 -28.91 7.65
N LYS A 115 8.21 -29.90 8.51
CA LYS A 115 9.42 -30.71 8.43
C LYS A 115 9.37 -31.42 7.07
N PHE A 116 9.74 -30.74 5.99
CA PHE A 116 9.80 -31.34 4.66
C PHE A 116 10.91 -32.40 4.59
N ASP A 117 11.92 -32.30 5.46
CA ASP A 117 13.04 -33.24 5.53
C ASP A 117 12.64 -34.63 6.05
N GLU A 118 11.57 -34.75 6.86
CA GLU A 118 11.02 -36.06 7.24
C GLU A 118 10.10 -36.62 6.14
N MET A 119 9.36 -35.77 5.40
CA MET A 119 8.49 -36.22 4.31
C MET A 119 9.24 -36.62 3.04
N GLU A 120 10.42 -36.07 2.74
CA GLU A 120 11.21 -36.54 1.59
C GLU A 120 11.70 -37.98 1.77
N MET A 121 12.06 -38.40 3.00
CA MET A 121 12.39 -39.80 3.25
C MET A 121 11.18 -40.72 3.09
N TRP A 122 10.00 -40.33 3.59
CA TRP A 122 8.78 -41.12 3.42
C TRP A 122 8.29 -41.15 1.96
N LEU A 123 8.43 -40.05 1.21
CA LEU A 123 8.11 -40.03 -0.22
C LEU A 123 9.06 -40.92 -1.02
N VAL A 124 10.35 -40.92 -0.73
CA VAL A 124 11.31 -41.85 -1.37
C VAL A 124 10.97 -43.30 -1.04
N VAL A 125 10.60 -43.63 0.20
CA VAL A 125 10.19 -44.98 0.60
C VAL A 125 8.87 -45.38 -0.08
N ILE A 126 7.88 -44.49 -0.13
CA ILE A 126 6.57 -44.74 -0.77
C ILE A 126 6.70 -44.86 -2.30
N PHE A 127 7.49 -44.01 -2.96
CA PHE A 127 7.79 -44.14 -4.40
C PHE A 127 8.62 -45.40 -4.70
N SER A 128 9.53 -45.80 -3.81
CA SER A 128 10.28 -47.06 -3.94
C SER A 128 9.35 -48.28 -3.83
N PHE A 129 8.39 -48.26 -2.90
CA PHE A 129 7.39 -49.33 -2.75
C PHE A 129 6.38 -49.37 -3.92
N LEU A 130 5.91 -48.21 -4.39
CA LEU A 130 4.97 -48.12 -5.53
C LEU A 130 5.64 -48.51 -6.85
N SER A 131 6.90 -48.11 -7.07
CA SER A 131 7.67 -48.55 -8.25
C SER A 131 7.98 -50.06 -8.23
N TYR A 132 8.20 -50.65 -7.04
CA TYR A 132 8.30 -52.10 -6.87
C TYR A 132 7.00 -52.84 -7.17
N SER A 133 5.85 -52.24 -6.86
CA SER A 133 4.54 -52.86 -7.10
C SER A 133 4.02 -52.66 -8.53
N CYS A 134 4.51 -51.66 -9.27
CA CYS A 134 4.12 -51.39 -10.65
C CYS A 134 5.01 -52.06 -11.71
N ASN A 135 6.25 -52.43 -11.39
CA ASN A 135 7.11 -53.23 -12.26
C ASN A 135 6.87 -54.73 -12.04
N GLY A 136 5.67 -55.19 -12.40
CA GLY A 136 5.29 -56.60 -12.42
C GLY A 136 5.98 -57.40 -13.52
N SER A 137 7.31 -57.48 -13.49
CA SER A 137 8.08 -58.33 -14.40
C SER A 137 9.15 -59.11 -13.64
N LEU A 138 8.92 -60.43 -13.60
CA LEU A 138 9.86 -61.51 -13.27
C LEU A 138 10.92 -61.16 -12.23
N VAL A 139 10.54 -61.21 -10.95
CA VAL A 139 11.51 -61.54 -9.90
C VAL A 139 11.28 -63.00 -9.50
N ASP A 140 12.36 -63.76 -9.63
CA ASP A 140 12.49 -65.19 -9.37
C ASP A 140 11.81 -65.60 -8.04
N GLN A 141 10.90 -66.58 -8.12
CA GLN A 141 10.12 -67.11 -7.00
C GLN A 141 11.00 -67.66 -5.86
N SER A 142 12.29 -67.90 -6.11
CA SER A 142 13.28 -68.32 -5.13
C SER A 142 13.62 -67.23 -4.09
N THR A 143 13.43 -65.94 -4.42
CA THR A 143 13.69 -64.82 -3.50
C THR A 143 12.46 -64.43 -2.69
N GLN A 144 11.26 -64.74 -3.20
CA GLN A 144 10.01 -64.57 -2.47
C GLN A 144 9.90 -65.52 -1.28
N SER A 145 10.47 -66.72 -1.35
CA SER A 145 10.38 -67.70 -0.26
C SER A 145 11.31 -67.41 0.92
N PHE A 146 12.38 -66.64 0.74
CA PHE A 146 13.31 -66.30 1.84
C PHE A 146 12.80 -65.18 2.75
N VAL A 147 12.04 -64.21 2.21
CA VAL A 147 11.46 -63.12 3.02
C VAL A 147 10.13 -63.52 3.67
N ILE A 148 9.41 -64.50 3.10
CA ILE A 148 8.10 -64.96 3.59
C ILE A 148 8.22 -66.04 4.69
N ALA A 149 9.36 -66.71 4.83
CA ALA A 149 9.53 -67.82 5.77
C ALA A 149 9.73 -67.41 7.24
N GLU A 150 10.02 -66.13 7.54
CA GLU A 150 10.35 -65.66 8.89
C GLU A 150 9.22 -64.86 9.59
N TYR A 151 8.13 -64.56 8.88
CA TYR A 151 6.94 -63.91 9.47
C TYR A 151 5.73 -64.87 9.44
N LYS A 152 5.81 -65.92 10.25
CA LYS A 152 4.68 -66.83 10.48
C LYS A 152 3.62 -66.15 11.36
N GLY A 153 2.55 -65.70 10.71
CA GLY A 153 1.20 -66.05 11.18
C GLY A 153 0.27 -64.94 11.64
N THR A 154 0.70 -63.67 11.73
CA THR A 154 -0.21 -62.58 12.18
C THR A 154 0.02 -61.22 11.53
N ASP A 155 1.07 -60.99 10.74
CA ASP A 155 1.39 -59.62 10.28
C ASP A 155 0.81 -59.22 8.91
N ILE A 156 0.63 -60.15 7.97
CA ILE A 156 0.33 -59.78 6.57
C ILE A 156 -1.10 -59.25 6.38
N THR A 157 -2.08 -59.79 7.11
CA THR A 157 -3.47 -59.31 7.05
C THR A 157 -3.62 -57.94 7.69
N ASP A 158 -2.88 -57.69 8.77
CA ASP A 158 -2.90 -56.42 9.49
C ASP A 158 -2.23 -55.32 8.66
N ILE A 159 -1.08 -55.62 8.06
CA ILE A 159 -0.42 -54.74 7.07
C ILE A 159 -1.34 -54.46 5.88
N LYS A 160 -2.06 -55.47 5.37
CA LYS A 160 -3.00 -55.28 4.25
C LYS A 160 -4.17 -54.37 4.62
N MET A 161 -4.75 -54.56 5.80
CA MET A 161 -5.81 -53.67 6.33
C MET A 161 -5.30 -52.24 6.50
N GLU A 162 -4.09 -52.06 7.05
CA GLU A 162 -3.49 -50.74 7.23
C GLU A 162 -3.23 -50.04 5.89
N VAL A 163 -2.73 -50.77 4.88
CA VAL A 163 -2.56 -50.25 3.51
C VAL A 163 -3.89 -49.82 2.90
N ASP A 164 -4.96 -50.60 3.08
CA ASP A 164 -6.28 -50.25 2.55
C ASP A 164 -6.88 -49.03 3.28
N VAL A 165 -6.65 -48.89 4.60
CA VAL A 165 -6.99 -47.68 5.35
C VAL A 165 -6.19 -46.47 4.86
N MET A 166 -4.89 -46.61 4.61
CA MET A 166 -4.05 -45.54 4.07
C MET A 166 -4.51 -45.11 2.68
N LYS A 167 -4.90 -46.05 1.80
CA LYS A 167 -5.48 -45.73 0.49
C LYS A 167 -6.78 -44.95 0.63
N GLY A 168 -7.66 -45.34 1.55
CA GLY A 168 -8.89 -44.61 1.84
C GLY A 168 -8.62 -43.18 2.29
N ASN A 169 -7.68 -42.99 3.21
CA ASN A 169 -7.26 -41.67 3.70
C ASN A 169 -6.64 -40.82 2.60
N TYR A 170 -5.80 -41.40 1.75
CA TYR A 170 -5.22 -40.72 0.59
C TYR A 170 -6.29 -40.27 -0.39
N HIS A 171 -7.27 -41.14 -0.70
CA HIS A 171 -8.38 -40.79 -1.59
C HIS A 171 -9.22 -39.65 -1.02
N ALA A 172 -9.52 -39.67 0.27
CA ALA A 172 -10.23 -38.59 0.94
C ALA A 172 -9.45 -37.26 0.91
N LEU A 173 -8.13 -37.31 1.12
CA LEU A 173 -7.24 -36.15 0.98
C LEU A 173 -7.23 -35.61 -0.45
N LEU A 174 -7.15 -36.49 -1.45
CA LEU A 174 -7.16 -36.10 -2.86
C LEU A 174 -8.46 -35.37 -3.23
N LEU A 175 -9.61 -35.86 -2.78
CA LEU A 175 -10.91 -35.20 -3.00
C LEU A 175 -10.97 -33.82 -2.35
N ARG A 176 -10.39 -33.66 -1.15
CA ARG A 176 -10.30 -32.34 -0.48
C ARG A 176 -9.41 -31.38 -1.27
N VAL A 177 -8.27 -31.86 -1.78
CA VAL A 177 -7.37 -31.04 -2.62
C VAL A 177 -8.10 -30.56 -3.87
N ILE A 178 -8.78 -31.45 -4.58
CA ILE A 178 -9.58 -31.10 -5.77
C ILE A 178 -10.67 -30.07 -5.44
N ASN A 179 -11.39 -30.28 -4.33
CA ASN A 179 -12.41 -29.32 -3.89
C ASN A 179 -11.82 -27.95 -3.58
N ASN A 180 -10.68 -27.91 -2.88
CA ASN A 180 -9.99 -26.66 -2.56
C ASN A 180 -9.47 -25.96 -3.83
N GLU A 181 -8.99 -26.71 -4.83
CA GLU A 181 -8.59 -26.13 -6.12
C GLU A 181 -9.77 -25.47 -6.84
N HIS A 182 -10.95 -26.09 -6.82
CA HIS A 182 -12.17 -25.49 -7.36
C HIS A 182 -12.59 -24.23 -6.60
N GLU A 183 -12.50 -24.24 -5.28
CA GLU A 183 -12.80 -23.07 -4.44
C GLU A 183 -11.83 -21.92 -4.72
N ILE A 184 -10.52 -22.22 -4.82
CA ILE A 184 -9.50 -21.23 -5.20
C ILE A 184 -9.79 -20.65 -6.59
N ALA A 185 -10.17 -21.48 -7.57
CA ALA A 185 -10.52 -21.01 -8.91
C ALA A 185 -11.76 -20.09 -8.89
N SER A 186 -12.77 -20.43 -8.09
CA SER A 186 -13.97 -19.60 -7.89
C SER A 186 -13.62 -18.25 -7.25
N LEU A 187 -12.85 -18.25 -6.16
CA LEU A 187 -12.40 -17.03 -5.49
C LEU A 187 -11.54 -16.15 -6.40
N LYS A 188 -10.70 -16.75 -7.25
CA LYS A 188 -9.90 -16.03 -8.25
C LYS A 188 -10.78 -15.34 -9.28
N SER A 189 -11.83 -16.01 -9.76
CA SER A 189 -12.81 -15.42 -10.67
C SER A 189 -13.55 -14.23 -10.04
N GLN A 190 -14.01 -14.39 -8.79
CA GLN A 190 -14.67 -13.30 -8.05
C GLN A 190 -13.75 -12.09 -7.85
N THR A 191 -12.47 -12.34 -7.53
CA THR A 191 -11.47 -11.28 -7.36
C THR A 191 -11.28 -10.49 -8.67
N GLN A 192 -11.18 -11.18 -9.81
CA GLN A 192 -11.06 -10.54 -11.12
C GLN A 192 -12.29 -9.70 -11.49
N GLN A 193 -13.49 -10.16 -11.12
CA GLN A 193 -14.70 -9.39 -11.33
C GLN A 193 -14.70 -8.10 -10.51
N LEU A 194 -14.35 -8.18 -9.23
CA LEU A 194 -14.27 -7.01 -8.35
C LEU A 194 -13.22 -6.01 -8.81
N GLU A 195 -12.06 -6.48 -9.30
CA GLU A 195 -11.03 -5.61 -9.88
C GLU A 195 -11.56 -4.85 -11.10
N HIS A 196 -12.33 -5.50 -11.97
CA HIS A 196 -12.96 -4.85 -13.12
C HIS A 196 -14.04 -3.83 -12.71
N GLU A 197 -14.87 -4.14 -11.71
CA GLU A 197 -15.85 -3.19 -11.16
C GLU A 197 -15.18 -1.97 -10.51
N LEU A 198 -14.09 -2.19 -9.76
CA LEU A 198 -13.28 -1.11 -9.18
C LEU A 198 -12.65 -0.23 -10.26
N GLU A 199 -12.15 -0.82 -11.34
CA GLU A 199 -11.58 -0.07 -12.45
C GLU A 199 -12.63 0.78 -13.18
N ASN A 200 -13.83 0.24 -13.37
CA ASN A 200 -14.93 0.98 -13.99
C ASN A 200 -15.39 2.15 -13.13
N THR A 201 -15.57 1.93 -11.82
CA THR A 201 -15.92 3.03 -10.90
C THR A 201 -14.85 4.11 -10.87
N ARG A 202 -13.56 3.73 -10.85
CA ARG A 202 -12.43 4.67 -10.94
C ARG A 202 -12.49 5.52 -12.21
N ARG A 203 -12.79 4.91 -13.36
CA ARG A 203 -12.93 5.62 -14.64
C ARG A 203 -14.09 6.60 -14.61
N THR A 204 -15.25 6.19 -14.11
CA THR A 204 -16.43 7.07 -13.98
C THR A 204 -16.12 8.31 -13.13
N PHE A 205 -15.55 8.11 -11.94
CA PHE A 205 -15.16 9.24 -11.08
C PHE A 205 -14.13 10.15 -11.73
N THR A 206 -13.17 9.60 -12.46
CA THR A 206 -12.16 10.39 -13.17
C THR A 206 -12.79 11.26 -14.25
N CYS A 207 -13.75 10.72 -15.02
CA CYS A 207 -14.49 11.48 -16.03
C CYS A 207 -15.34 12.60 -15.40
N GLU A 208 -16.03 12.31 -14.29
CA GLU A 208 -16.83 13.32 -13.56
C GLU A 208 -15.96 14.45 -13.02
N LEU A 209 -14.82 14.13 -12.41
CA LEU A 209 -13.87 15.12 -11.91
C LEU A 209 -13.29 15.97 -13.05
N GLN A 210 -13.01 15.37 -14.20
CA GLN A 210 -12.55 16.12 -15.37
C GLN A 210 -13.64 17.06 -15.87
N GLY A 211 -14.90 16.62 -15.94
CA GLY A 211 -16.03 17.48 -16.30
C GLY A 211 -16.19 18.68 -15.36
N LEU A 212 -16.08 18.46 -14.04
CA LEU A 212 -16.11 19.55 -13.05
C LEU A 212 -14.92 20.51 -13.17
N ARG A 213 -13.75 19.99 -13.54
CA ARG A 213 -12.57 20.82 -13.79
C ARG A 213 -12.77 21.72 -15.00
N ASP A 214 -13.31 21.18 -16.08
CA ASP A 214 -13.54 21.92 -17.32
C ASP A 214 -14.59 23.02 -17.12
N THR A 215 -15.66 22.76 -16.37
CA THR A 215 -16.65 23.81 -16.01
C THR A 215 -16.05 24.88 -15.10
N THR A 216 -15.18 24.51 -14.16
CA THR A 216 -14.47 25.49 -13.31
C THR A 216 -13.59 26.41 -14.16
N ILE A 217 -12.81 25.85 -15.09
CA ILE A 217 -11.98 26.61 -16.02
C ILE A 217 -12.84 27.55 -16.87
N GLN A 218 -14.01 27.09 -17.34
CA GLN A 218 -14.94 27.93 -18.08
C GLN A 218 -15.42 29.13 -17.23
N TYR A 219 -15.84 28.90 -15.99
CA TYR A 219 -16.27 29.99 -15.11
C TYR A 219 -15.13 30.97 -14.79
N GLU A 220 -13.91 30.49 -14.63
CA GLU A 220 -12.74 31.36 -14.46
C GLU A 220 -12.52 32.26 -15.69
N GLN A 221 -12.71 31.73 -16.89
CA GLN A 221 -12.61 32.52 -18.13
C GLN A 221 -13.71 33.58 -18.21
N GLU A 222 -14.98 33.20 -17.97
CA GLU A 222 -16.12 34.13 -17.96
C GLU A 222 -15.93 35.24 -16.92
N LEU A 223 -15.42 34.92 -15.73
CA LEU A 223 -15.11 35.90 -14.69
C LEU A 223 -14.01 36.87 -15.13
N ASN A 224 -12.95 36.37 -15.76
CA ASN A 224 -11.86 37.21 -16.26
C ASN A 224 -12.34 38.15 -17.37
N GLU A 225 -13.21 37.69 -18.26
CA GLU A 225 -13.84 38.53 -19.29
C GLU A 225 -14.71 39.63 -18.66
N ALA A 226 -15.50 39.29 -17.64
CA ALA A 226 -16.31 40.27 -16.90
C ALA A 226 -15.44 41.33 -16.19
N ILE A 227 -14.32 40.91 -15.57
CA ILE A 227 -13.34 41.82 -14.95
C ILE A 227 -12.75 42.78 -15.98
N ASN A 228 -12.35 42.26 -17.15
CA ASN A 228 -11.79 43.09 -18.22
C ASN A 228 -12.80 44.10 -18.78
N SER A 229 -14.06 43.67 -18.96
CA SER A 229 -15.17 44.54 -19.34
C SER A 229 -15.40 45.65 -18.32
N TRP A 230 -15.39 45.32 -17.03
CA TRP A 230 -15.53 46.29 -15.95
C TRP A 230 -14.39 47.31 -15.93
N ASN A 231 -13.15 46.87 -16.11
CA ASN A 231 -11.99 47.77 -16.18
C ASN A 231 -12.11 48.74 -17.36
N THR A 232 -12.55 48.24 -18.52
CA THR A 232 -12.77 49.07 -19.72
C THR A 232 -13.87 50.11 -19.46
N PHE A 233 -14.98 49.70 -18.84
CA PHE A 233 -16.03 50.63 -18.44
C PHE A 233 -15.51 51.71 -17.48
N ASN A 234 -14.72 51.33 -16.47
CA ASN A 234 -14.15 52.27 -15.51
C ASN A 234 -13.24 53.30 -16.20
N GLU A 235 -12.42 52.89 -17.17
CA GLU A 235 -11.62 53.80 -17.99
C GLU A 235 -12.51 54.83 -18.73
N THR A 236 -13.61 54.39 -19.35
CA THR A 236 -14.54 55.32 -20.02
C THR A 236 -15.18 56.33 -19.06
N ILE A 237 -15.45 55.93 -17.81
CA ILE A 237 -15.98 56.83 -16.77
C ILE A 237 -14.93 57.87 -16.38
N GLN A 238 -13.65 57.49 -16.29
CA GLN A 238 -12.56 58.43 -16.03
C GLN A 238 -12.41 59.46 -17.16
N ASP A 239 -12.48 59.01 -18.43
CA ASP A 239 -12.42 59.89 -19.60
C ASP A 239 -13.58 60.89 -19.65
N LEU A 240 -14.79 60.43 -19.33
CA LEU A 240 -15.97 61.29 -19.22
C LEU A 240 -15.82 62.29 -18.08
N SER A 241 -15.34 61.86 -16.91
CA SER A 241 -15.07 62.73 -15.76
C SER A 241 -14.07 63.84 -16.12
N HIS A 242 -12.99 63.49 -16.82
CA HIS A 242 -12.01 64.46 -17.32
C HIS A 242 -12.66 65.47 -18.29
N SER A 243 -13.46 64.99 -19.24
CA SER A 243 -14.16 65.83 -20.21
C SER A 243 -15.12 66.82 -19.54
N VAL A 244 -15.86 66.39 -18.52
CA VAL A 244 -16.74 67.24 -17.72
C VAL A 244 -15.94 68.32 -16.98
N SER A 245 -14.82 67.96 -16.36
CA SER A 245 -13.94 68.92 -15.68
C SER A 245 -13.37 69.98 -16.65
N VAL A 246 -13.00 69.59 -17.88
CA VAL A 246 -12.56 70.54 -18.91
C VAL A 246 -13.68 71.50 -19.31
N LEU A 247 -14.92 71.02 -19.44
CA LEU A 247 -16.08 71.86 -19.75
C LEU A 247 -16.40 72.84 -18.63
N ASP A 248 -16.35 72.39 -17.37
CA ASP A 248 -16.60 73.22 -16.19
C ASP A 248 -15.59 74.36 -16.06
N ASN A 249 -14.31 74.08 -16.34
CA ASN A 249 -13.26 75.10 -16.41
C ASN A 249 -13.50 76.12 -17.54
N LYS A 250 -13.93 75.66 -18.73
CA LYS A 250 -14.27 76.57 -19.84
C LYS A 250 -15.48 77.45 -19.53
N TYR A 251 -16.51 76.88 -18.90
CA TYR A 251 -17.69 77.62 -18.47
C TYR A 251 -17.33 78.71 -17.45
N SER A 252 -16.52 78.36 -16.46
CA SER A 252 -16.01 79.29 -15.44
C SER A 252 -15.26 80.48 -16.05
N LEU A 253 -14.43 80.25 -17.09
CA LEU A 253 -13.73 81.33 -17.81
C LEU A 253 -14.68 82.27 -18.56
N LEU A 254 -15.76 81.73 -19.16
CA LEU A 254 -16.77 82.52 -19.86
C LEU A 254 -17.57 83.40 -18.89
N GLU A 255 -17.90 82.89 -17.70
CA GLU A 255 -18.62 83.67 -16.68
C GLU A 255 -17.81 84.88 -16.19
N ILE A 256 -16.49 84.71 -15.99
CA ILE A 256 -15.58 85.80 -15.58
C ILE A 256 -15.50 86.88 -16.67
N SER A 257 -15.38 86.48 -17.95
CA SER A 257 -15.34 87.41 -19.08
C SER A 257 -16.64 88.24 -19.19
N GLY A 258 -17.80 87.61 -18.99
CA GLY A 258 -19.10 88.29 -19.01
C GLY A 258 -19.34 89.26 -17.85
N ARG A 259 -18.66 89.10 -16.70
CA ARG A 259 -18.72 90.10 -15.61
C ARG A 259 -17.90 91.35 -15.91
N HIS A 260 -16.73 91.21 -16.56
CA HIS A 260 -15.90 92.36 -16.92
C HIS A 260 -16.50 93.25 -18.02
N SER A 261 -17.33 92.70 -18.91
CA SER A 261 -18.04 93.50 -19.93
C SER A 261 -19.22 94.31 -19.36
N ASN A 262 -19.79 93.91 -18.21
CA ASN A 262 -20.88 94.66 -17.56
C ASN A 262 -20.40 95.91 -16.83
N GLU A 263 -19.12 96.02 -16.46
CA GLU A 263 -18.55 97.26 -15.89
C GLU A 263 -18.23 98.31 -16.96
N SER A 264 -18.21 97.93 -18.25
CA SER A 264 -17.87 98.80 -19.38
C SER A 264 -19.05 99.15 -20.29
N GLY A 265 -20.29 98.85 -19.90
CA GLY A 265 -21.50 99.44 -20.50
C GLY A 265 -21.81 99.03 -21.95
N VAL A 266 -21.34 97.87 -22.42
CA VAL A 266 -21.66 97.36 -23.75
C VAL A 266 -22.55 96.11 -23.64
N TYR A 267 -23.86 96.31 -23.80
CA TYR A 267 -24.84 95.22 -23.85
C TYR A 267 -24.70 94.44 -25.18
N ILE A 268 -24.17 93.22 -25.14
CA ILE A 268 -24.23 92.28 -26.25
C ILE A 268 -25.33 91.25 -25.95
N TYR A 269 -26.46 91.37 -26.64
CA TYR A 269 -27.55 90.40 -26.57
C TYR A 269 -27.17 89.13 -27.34
N PHE A 270 -26.91 88.02 -26.64
CA PHE A 270 -26.83 86.71 -27.28
C PHE A 270 -28.23 86.09 -27.38
N LEU A 271 -28.72 85.96 -28.62
CA LEU A 271 -29.92 85.22 -28.99
C LEU A 271 -29.70 83.73 -28.70
N VAL A 272 -30.29 83.22 -27.61
CA VAL A 272 -30.40 81.79 -27.35
C VAL A 272 -31.46 81.19 -28.27
N GLY A 273 -31.01 80.57 -29.35
CA GLY A 273 -31.83 79.73 -30.21
C GLY A 273 -32.24 78.46 -29.48
N LYS A 274 -33.49 78.38 -29.02
CA LYS A 274 -34.12 77.12 -28.62
C LYS A 274 -34.43 76.29 -29.87
N SER A 275 -33.70 75.20 -30.09
CA SER A 275 -34.16 74.14 -31.00
C SER A 275 -34.94 73.10 -30.20
N LYS A 276 -36.09 72.72 -30.75
CA LYS A 276 -36.94 71.60 -30.32
C LYS A 276 -36.32 70.27 -30.71
#